data_AF-A0A2M8C590-F1
#
_entry.id   AF-A0A2M8C590-F1
#
_cell.length_a   1.000
_cell.length_b   1.000
_cell.length_c   1.000
_cell.angle_alpha   90.00
_cell.angle_beta   90.00
_cell.angle_gamma   90.00
#
_symmetry.space_group_name_H-M   'P 1'
#
loop_
_entity.id
_entity.type
_entity.pdbx_description
1 polymer ?
#
loop_
_entity_poly.entity_id
_entity_poly.type
_entity_poly.pdbx_seq_one_letter_code
_entity_poly.pdbx_strand_id
1 'polypeptide(L)'
;SGWSMFGYHYPLLLVNFRLSQPNSTYRYSKIKGKTPLKALADMEKKLVFPSKNHAPRHPLDKPEEGRYHLVRFIRSDCRLNIFGEMFSAPPETQYEYVVAIIDVKEQKLKLFLDTIQIEEFKYQMR
;
A
#
# COMPACT_ATOMS: atom_id res chain seq x y z
N SER A 1 -23.26 -15.68 -8.03
CA SER A 1 -22.78 -15.22 -6.72
C SER A 1 -21.55 -14.33 -6.96
N GLY A 2 -21.66 -13.02 -7.14
CA GLY A 2 -22.37 -12.06 -6.30
C GLY A 2 -21.41 -11.42 -5.27
N TRP A 3 -20.22 -10.97 -5.68
CA TRP A 3 -19.27 -10.31 -4.77
C TRP A 3 -19.44 -8.78 -4.86
N SER A 4 -20.20 -8.25 -3.91
CA SER A 4 -20.20 -6.83 -3.56
C SER A 4 -18.97 -6.56 -2.68
N MET A 5 -17.93 -5.94 -3.25
CA MET A 5 -16.86 -5.35 -2.45
C MET A 5 -17.18 -3.87 -2.22
N PHE A 6 -17.39 -3.54 -0.95
CA PHE A 6 -17.58 -2.18 -0.46
C PHE A 6 -16.44 -1.27 -0.92
N GLY A 7 -16.83 -0.12 -1.48
CA GLY A 7 -15.91 0.87 -2.03
C GLY A 7 -15.15 1.60 -0.93
N TYR A 8 -13.95 1.12 -0.61
CA TYR A 8 -12.98 1.94 0.08
C TYR A 8 -12.32 2.88 -0.92
N HIS A 9 -12.68 4.16 -0.84
CA HIS A 9 -12.14 5.23 -1.66
C HIS A 9 -10.74 5.62 -1.16
N TYR A 10 -9.75 4.73 -1.29
CA TYR A 10 -8.36 5.08 -1.06
C TYR A 10 -7.86 5.91 -2.26
N PRO A 11 -7.39 7.16 -2.06
CA PRO A 11 -6.71 7.87 -3.12
C PRO A 11 -5.52 7.02 -3.57
N LEU A 12 -5.46 6.75 -4.87
CA LEU A 12 -4.37 6.07 -5.54
C LEU A 12 -3.03 6.63 -5.02
N LEU A 13 -2.39 5.89 -4.10
CA LEU A 13 -0.98 6.06 -3.81
C LEU A 13 -0.27 5.89 -5.15
N LEU A 14 0.30 6.98 -5.64
CA LEU A 14 1.04 7.04 -6.89
C LEU A 14 2.28 6.14 -6.72
N VAL A 15 2.11 4.85 -7.00
CA VAL A 15 3.23 3.93 -7.21
C VAL A 15 4.01 4.54 -8.36
N ASN A 16 5.28 4.87 -8.13
CA ASN A 16 6.19 5.35 -9.15
C ASN A 16 6.07 4.46 -10.40
N PHE A 17 5.36 4.95 -11.43
CA PHE A 17 5.19 4.30 -12.71
C PHE A 17 6.52 4.41 -13.47
N ARG A 18 7.53 3.65 -13.03
CA ARG A 18 8.67 3.35 -13.89
C ARG A 18 8.13 2.50 -15.05
N LEU A 19 8.57 2.80 -16.26
CA LEU A 19 8.19 2.13 -17.50
C LEU A 19 8.65 0.67 -17.50
N SER A 20 7.96 -0.19 -16.77
CA SER A 20 8.18 -1.63 -16.80
C SER A 20 7.39 -2.24 -17.96
N GLN A 21 7.95 -3.28 -18.61
CA GLN A 21 7.31 -4.08 -19.66
C GLN A 21 5.82 -4.42 -19.42
N PRO A 22 5.35 -4.78 -18.21
CA PRO A 22 3.92 -5.07 -17.98
C PRO A 22 3.00 -3.84 -18.13
N ASN A 23 3.50 -2.61 -17.96
CA ASN A 23 2.67 -1.40 -18.04
C ASN A 23 2.28 -1.02 -19.48
N SER A 24 3.02 -1.50 -20.48
CA SER A 24 2.75 -1.26 -21.90
C SER A 24 2.01 -2.41 -22.58
N THR A 25 2.05 -3.62 -22.00
CA THR A 25 1.58 -4.85 -22.66
C THR A 25 0.35 -5.46 -21.98
N TYR A 26 0.34 -5.55 -20.64
CA TYR A 26 -0.70 -6.27 -19.93
C TYR A 26 -2.01 -5.47 -19.88
N ARG A 27 -3.11 -6.12 -20.24
CA ARG A 27 -4.45 -5.52 -20.31
C ARG A 27 -5.26 -5.93 -19.08
N TYR A 28 -5.80 -4.95 -18.38
CA TYR A 28 -6.54 -5.20 -17.15
C TYR A 28 -8.04 -4.98 -17.39
N SER A 29 -8.87 -5.96 -16.99
CA SER A 29 -10.33 -5.90 -17.13
C SER A 29 -10.94 -4.69 -16.41
N LYS A 30 -10.39 -4.31 -15.25
CA LYS A 30 -10.83 -3.16 -14.45
C LYS A 30 -10.68 -1.81 -15.16
N ILE A 31 -9.71 -1.67 -16.06
CA ILE A 31 -9.55 -0.50 -16.95
C ILE A 31 -10.03 -0.81 -18.36
N LYS A 32 -11.13 -1.59 -18.48
CA LYS A 32 -11.81 -1.91 -19.75
C LYS A 32 -10.87 -2.57 -20.78
N GLY A 33 -9.96 -3.43 -20.33
CA GLY A 33 -9.00 -4.13 -21.19
C GLY A 33 -7.88 -3.23 -21.71
N LYS A 34 -7.70 -2.03 -21.14
CA LYS A 34 -6.58 -1.15 -21.48
C LYS A 34 -5.32 -1.56 -20.73
N THR A 35 -4.18 -1.14 -21.26
CA THR A 35 -2.91 -1.18 -20.52
C THR A 35 -2.84 0.04 -19.60
N PRO A 36 -2.06 0.00 -18.51
CA PRO A 36 -1.91 1.15 -17.62
C PRO A 36 -1.51 2.43 -18.35
N LEU A 37 -0.60 2.35 -19.33
CA LEU A 37 -0.21 3.52 -20.14
C LEU A 37 -1.35 4.04 -21.01
N LYS A 38 -2.16 3.16 -21.61
CA LYS A 38 -3.35 3.59 -22.39
C LYS A 38 -4.38 4.25 -21.48
N ALA A 39 -4.67 3.64 -20.33
CA ALA A 39 -5.58 4.22 -19.36
C ALA A 39 -5.10 5.57 -18.83
N LEU A 40 -3.78 5.76 -18.65
CA LEU A 40 -3.18 7.02 -18.27
C LEU A 40 -3.28 8.08 -19.37
N ALA A 41 -3.04 7.71 -20.63
CA ALA A 41 -3.17 8.61 -21.78
C ALA A 41 -4.62 9.07 -21.99
N ASP A 42 -5.58 8.18 -21.75
CA ASP A 42 -7.02 8.51 -21.79
C ASP A 42 -7.48 9.31 -20.56
N MET A 43 -6.66 9.37 -19.51
CA MET A 43 -6.95 10.17 -18.34
C MET A 43 -6.58 11.62 -18.67
N GLU A 44 -7.58 12.45 -18.97
CA GLU A 44 -7.43 13.90 -19.22
C GLU A 44 -7.00 14.69 -17.95
N LYS A 45 -6.28 14.06 -17.04
CA LYS A 45 -5.72 14.69 -15.85
C LYS A 45 -4.32 15.19 -16.15
N LYS A 46 -4.08 16.47 -15.86
CA LYS A 46 -2.74 17.04 -15.88
C LYS A 46 -1.87 16.33 -14.84
N LEU A 47 -0.79 15.69 -15.30
CA LEU A 47 0.20 15.09 -14.42
C LEU A 47 0.93 16.20 -13.66
N VAL A 48 1.01 16.04 -12.34
CA VAL A 48 1.80 16.91 -11.47
C VAL A 48 3.13 16.21 -11.23
N PHE A 49 4.20 16.82 -11.73
CA PHE A 49 5.56 16.37 -11.46
C PHE A 49 6.15 17.25 -10.35
N PRO A 50 7.01 16.70 -9.48
CA PRO A 50 7.75 17.51 -8.52
C PRO A 50 8.61 18.55 -9.25
N SER A 51 8.75 19.74 -8.67
CA SER A 51 9.51 20.86 -9.24
C SER A 51 11.01 20.58 -9.38
N LYS A 52 11.53 19.57 -8.68
CA LYS A 52 12.92 19.15 -8.76
C LYS A 52 13.14 18.32 -10.02
N ASN A 53 13.87 18.88 -10.97
CA ASN A 53 14.26 18.19 -12.22
C ASN A 53 15.22 17.01 -12.00
N HIS A 54 15.84 16.90 -10.82
CA HIS A 54 16.74 15.81 -10.49
C HIS A 54 16.03 14.77 -9.64
N ALA A 55 16.21 13.49 -10.02
CA ALA A 55 15.85 12.38 -9.17
C ALA A 55 16.54 12.54 -7.81
N PRO A 56 15.86 12.21 -6.69
CA PRO A 56 16.50 12.20 -5.40
C PRO A 56 17.73 11.29 -5.41
N ARG A 57 18.81 11.73 -4.77
CA ARG A 57 19.99 10.90 -4.57
C ARG A 57 19.64 9.84 -3.52
N HIS A 58 19.97 8.59 -3.81
CA HIS A 58 19.77 7.47 -2.91
C HIS A 58 21.03 7.22 -2.06
N PRO A 59 20.90 6.73 -0.82
CA PRO A 59 19.65 6.51 -0.10
C PRO A 59 19.00 7.84 0.32
N LEU A 60 17.66 7.88 0.30
CA LEU A 60 16.93 9.01 0.88
C LEU A 60 17.09 8.96 2.41
N ASP A 61 17.16 10.13 3.03
CA ASP A 61 17.07 10.22 4.48
C ASP A 61 15.76 9.61 4.96
N LYS A 62 15.83 8.88 6.08
CA LYS A 62 14.64 8.30 6.68
C LYS A 62 13.78 9.43 7.22
N PRO A 63 12.45 9.36 7.05
CA PRO A 63 11.59 10.34 7.65
C PRO A 63 11.72 10.26 9.18
N GLU A 64 11.73 11.40 9.85
CA GLU A 64 11.68 11.49 11.31
C GLU A 64 10.24 11.33 11.83
N GLU A 65 9.26 11.59 10.97
CA GLU A 65 7.83 11.56 11.30
C GLU A 65 6.98 11.10 10.12
N GLY A 66 5.71 10.79 10.40
CA GLY A 66 4.74 10.33 9.42
C GLY A 66 4.29 8.91 9.67
N ARG A 67 3.43 8.42 8.77
CA ARG A 67 2.77 7.12 8.90
C ARG A 67 2.88 6.32 7.61
N TYR A 68 3.29 5.06 7.72
CA TYR A 68 3.19 4.10 6.62
C TYR A 68 1.95 3.25 6.81
N HIS A 69 1.06 3.25 5.82
CA HIS A 69 -0.16 2.44 5.82
C HIS A 69 0.04 1.26 4.89
N LEU A 70 -0.04 0.05 5.43
CA LEU A 70 0.12 -1.19 4.69
C LEU A 70 -1.15 -2.02 4.80
N VAL A 71 -1.78 -2.30 3.67
CA VAL A 71 -2.87 -3.28 3.60
C VAL A 71 -2.25 -4.66 3.40
N ARG A 72 -2.60 -5.62 4.28
CA ARG A 72 -2.05 -6.99 4.27
C ARG A 72 -3.17 -8.00 4.45
N PHE A 73 -3.12 -9.08 3.68
CA PHE A 73 -3.99 -10.24 3.87
C PHE A 73 -3.32 -11.21 4.85
N ILE A 74 -4.02 -11.60 5.89
CA ILE A 74 -3.55 -12.57 6.87
C ILE A 74 -3.95 -13.97 6.42
N ARG A 75 -2.98 -14.89 6.42
CA ARG A 75 -3.19 -16.28 6.00
C ARG A 75 -3.55 -17.16 7.20
N SER A 76 -3.72 -18.46 6.91
CA SER A 76 -4.06 -19.47 7.91
C SER A 76 -3.08 -19.58 9.07
N ASP A 77 -1.81 -19.17 8.86
CA ASP A 77 -0.76 -19.18 9.88
C ASP A 77 -0.84 -17.98 10.84
N CYS A 78 -1.79 -17.06 10.63
CA CYS A 78 -1.98 -15.86 11.44
C CYS A 78 -0.69 -15.04 11.62
N ARG A 79 0.11 -14.92 10.55
CA ARG A 79 1.34 -14.11 10.57
C ARG A 79 1.23 -12.88 9.68
N LEU A 80 1.65 -11.75 10.22
CA LEU A 80 1.76 -10.48 9.51
C LEU A 80 3.22 -10.21 9.14
N ASN A 81 3.51 -10.04 7.84
CA ASN A 81 4.83 -9.64 7.36
C ASN A 81 4.88 -8.12 7.10
N ILE A 82 5.74 -7.43 7.85
CA ILE A 82 6.06 -6.01 7.68
C ILE A 82 7.54 -5.89 7.34
N PHE A 83 7.85 -5.48 6.09
CA PHE A 83 9.22 -5.29 5.60
C PHE A 83 10.20 -6.45 5.85
N GLY A 84 9.71 -7.70 5.87
CA GLY A 84 10.52 -8.89 6.13
C GLY A 84 10.50 -9.36 7.59
N GLU A 85 10.01 -8.54 8.52
CA GLU A 85 9.78 -8.91 9.92
C GLU A 85 8.40 -9.55 10.08
N MET A 86 8.30 -10.55 10.96
CA MET A 86 7.09 -11.35 11.14
C MET A 86 6.48 -11.11 12.52
N PHE A 87 5.21 -10.73 12.54
CA PHE A 87 4.42 -10.48 13.75
C PHE A 87 3.30 -11.51 13.86
N SER A 88 2.93 -11.90 15.08
CA SER A 88 1.74 -12.73 15.30
C SER A 88 0.52 -11.84 15.15
N ALA A 89 -0.38 -12.20 14.24
CA ALA A 89 -1.67 -11.54 14.11
C ALA A 89 -2.72 -12.26 14.97
N PRO A 90 -3.70 -11.55 15.54
CA PRO A 90 -4.78 -12.18 16.29
C PRO A 90 -5.60 -13.15 15.42
N PRO A 91 -6.10 -14.29 15.97
CA PRO A 91 -6.83 -15.30 15.19
C PRO A 91 -8.07 -14.77 14.46
N GLU A 92 -8.73 -13.75 14.99
CA GLU A 92 -9.88 -13.08 14.37
C GLU A 92 -9.54 -12.39 13.04
N THR A 93 -8.24 -12.17 12.76
CA THR A 93 -7.78 -11.62 11.48
C THR A 93 -7.54 -12.68 10.42
N GLN A 94 -7.66 -13.97 10.75
CA GLN A 94 -7.38 -15.04 9.80
C GLN A 94 -8.26 -14.92 8.55
N TYR A 95 -7.63 -14.91 7.36
CA TYR A 95 -8.29 -14.70 6.07
C TYR A 95 -8.96 -13.33 5.89
N GLU A 96 -8.56 -12.34 6.71
CA GLU A 96 -9.01 -10.96 6.57
C GLU A 96 -7.91 -10.04 6.05
N TYR A 97 -8.34 -8.90 5.50
CA TYR A 97 -7.45 -7.79 5.19
C TYR A 97 -7.35 -6.85 6.38
N VAL A 98 -6.13 -6.64 6.85
CA VAL A 98 -5.82 -5.71 7.94
C VAL A 98 -5.06 -4.50 7.42
N VAL A 99 -5.22 -3.38 8.11
CA VAL A 99 -4.43 -2.16 7.90
C VAL A 99 -3.39 -2.07 9.00
N ALA A 100 -2.13 -2.26 8.63
CA ALA A 100 -0.97 -2.04 9.47
C ALA A 100 -0.48 -0.60 9.31
N ILE A 101 -0.43 0.16 10.41
CA ILE A 101 0.06 1.53 10.45
C ILE A 101 1.34 1.58 11.25
N ILE A 102 2.44 1.93 10.59
CA ILE A 102 3.71 2.24 11.27
C ILE A 102 3.73 3.72 11.55
N ASP A 103 3.73 4.09 12.83
CA ASP A 103 3.94 5.47 13.26
C ASP A 103 5.43 5.67 13.55
N VAL A 104 6.09 6.44 12.67
CA VAL A 104 7.54 6.62 12.71
C VAL A 104 7.98 7.40 13.95
N LYS A 105 7.16 8.34 14.41
CA LYS A 105 7.50 9.14 15.58
C LYS A 105 7.34 8.34 16.85
N GLU A 106 6.26 7.55 16.95
CA GLU A 106 6.01 6.71 18.13
C GLU A 106 6.83 5.41 18.14
N GLN A 107 7.41 5.02 17.00
CA GLN A 107 8.11 3.75 16.81
C GLN A 107 7.20 2.56 17.22
N LYS A 108 6.00 2.58 16.64
CA LYS A 108 4.93 1.61 16.88
C LYS A 108 4.32 1.11 15.58
N LEU A 109 3.91 -0.14 15.59
CA LEU A 109 3.10 -0.77 14.55
C LEU A 109 1.71 -1.04 15.14
N LYS A 110 0.69 -0.37 14.63
CA LYS A 110 -0.70 -0.54 15.03
C LYS A 110 -1.44 -1.35 13.98
N LEU A 111 -2.20 -2.35 14.40
CA LEU A 111 -2.96 -3.22 13.52
C LEU A 111 -4.46 -2.93 13.65
N PHE A 112 -5.10 -2.70 12.51
CA PHE A 112 -6.53 -2.43 12.44
C PHE A 112 -7.23 -3.48 11.60
N LEU A 113 -8.38 -3.95 12.11
CA LEU A 113 -9.38 -4.66 11.33
C LEU A 113 -10.54 -3.67 11.11
N ASP A 114 -10.78 -3.34 9.85
CA ASP A 114 -11.63 -2.20 9.43
C ASP A 114 -11.24 -0.89 10.13
N THR A 115 -12.02 -0.46 11.13
CA THR A 115 -11.81 0.79 11.89
C THR A 115 -11.35 0.55 13.33
N ILE A 116 -11.24 -0.70 13.75
CA ILE A 116 -10.96 -1.07 15.15
C ILE A 116 -9.49 -1.43 15.26
N GLN A 117 -8.77 -0.77 16.18
CA GLN A 117 -7.42 -1.18 16.55
C GLN A 117 -7.52 -2.47 17.37
N ILE A 118 -6.91 -3.54 16.86
CA ILE A 118 -6.97 -4.88 17.45
C ILE A 118 -5.65 -5.28 18.10
N GLU A 119 -4.53 -4.70 17.69
CA GLU A 119 -3.22 -5.05 18.23
C GLU A 119 -2.22 -3.89 18.08
N GLU A 120 -1.21 -3.86 18.94
CA GLU A 120 -0.11 -2.91 18.87
C GLU A 120 1.23 -3.58 19.19
N PHE A 121 2.23 -3.34 18.34
CA PHE A 121 3.58 -3.84 18.52
C PHE A 121 4.57 -2.69 18.65
N LYS A 122 5.60 -2.88 19.48
CA LYS A 122 6.79 -2.05 19.42
C LYS A 122 7.49 -2.32 18.08
N TYR A 123 7.69 -1.28 17.28
CA TYR A 123 8.29 -1.42 15.96
C TYR A 123 9.25 -0.29 15.66
N GLN A 124 10.53 -0.63 15.49
CA GLN A 124 11.53 0.36 15.15
C GLN A 124 11.84 0.35 13.66
N MET A 125 11.51 1.44 12.99
CA MET A 125 11.79 1.58 11.57
C MET A 125 13.30 1.82 11.38
N ARG A 126 13.99 0.75 10.96
CA ARG A 126 15.45 0.72 10.90
C ARG A 126 16.06 1.43 9.73
#